data_AF-K2JZ65-F1
#
_entry.id   AF-K2JZ65-F1
#
_cell.length_a   1.000
_cell.length_b   1.000
_cell.length_c   1.000
_cell.angle_alpha   90.00
_cell.angle_beta   90.00
_cell.angle_gamma   90.00
#
_symmetry.space_group_name_H-M   'P 1'
#
loop_
_entity.id
_entity.type
_entity.pdbx_description
1 polymer ?
#
loop_
_entity_poly.entity_id
_entity_poly.type
_entity_poly.pdbx_seq_one_letter_code
_entity_poly.pdbx_strand_id
1 'polypeptide(L)'
;MDKWSYEELQEFIHEDIEEFMGDGLDIRQASSRVQVEYAKSIEDSELEKLIIYMVLCEEGVKHGFLRDDIKEQTQELLRRIDLGYCDPQLSDEERLKLRDDMNRTSSLLA
;
A
#
# COMPACT_ATOMS: atom_id res chain seq x y z
N MET A 1 -6.54 11.89 14.96
CA MET A 1 -6.26 10.45 14.81
C MET A 1 -4.76 10.37 14.81
N ASP A 2 -4.17 9.66 15.76
CA ASP A 2 -2.72 9.51 15.77
C ASP A 2 -2.31 8.82 14.48
N LYS A 3 -1.23 9.31 13.88
CA LYS A 3 -0.73 8.82 12.60
C LYS A 3 -0.16 7.42 12.83
N TRP A 4 -0.64 6.41 12.11
CA TRP A 4 -0.07 5.06 12.17
C TRP A 4 1.41 5.09 11.76
N SER A 5 2.24 4.29 12.41
CA SER A 5 3.60 4.02 11.92
C SER A 5 3.57 3.29 10.57
N TYR A 6 4.71 3.24 9.90
CA TYR A 6 4.84 2.54 8.63
C TYR A 6 4.41 1.07 8.73
N GLU A 7 4.89 0.39 9.77
CA GLU A 7 4.65 -1.04 10.00
C GLU A 7 3.21 -1.31 10.41
N GLU A 8 2.66 -0.51 11.34
CA GLU A 8 1.27 -0.66 11.77
C GLU A 8 0.30 -0.52 10.59
N LEU A 9 0.54 0.46 9.70
CA LEU A 9 -0.32 0.62 8.53
C LEU A 9 -0.25 -0.61 7.61
N GLN A 10 0.95 -1.14 7.35
CA GLN A 10 1.07 -2.36 6.54
C GLN A 10 0.33 -3.54 7.19
N GLU A 11 0.54 -3.77 8.49
CA GLU A 11 -0.11 -4.84 9.24
C GLU A 11 -1.64 -4.71 9.17
N PHE A 12 -2.21 -3.53 9.43
CA PHE A 12 -3.66 -3.32 9.35
C PHE A 12 -4.23 -3.58 7.96
N ILE A 13 -3.53 -3.18 6.89
CA ILE A 13 -4.02 -3.45 5.53
C ILE A 13 -4.01 -4.96 5.24
N HIS A 14 -2.97 -5.69 5.67
CA HIS A 14 -2.93 -7.14 5.52
C HIS A 14 -4.05 -7.82 6.31
N GLU A 15 -4.27 -7.43 7.57
CA GLU A 15 -5.36 -7.94 8.41
C GLU A 15 -6.73 -7.69 7.78
N ASP A 16 -6.98 -6.48 7.28
CA ASP A 16 -8.24 -6.13 6.61
C ASP A 16 -8.46 -6.97 5.35
N ILE A 17 -7.42 -7.20 4.54
CA ILE A 17 -7.52 -8.05 3.34
C ILE A 17 -7.86 -9.48 3.73
N GLU A 18 -7.19 -10.03 4.75
CA GLU A 18 -7.45 -11.38 5.25
C GLU A 18 -8.87 -11.51 5.82
N GLU A 19 -9.35 -10.52 6.58
CA GLU A 19 -10.71 -10.48 7.10
C GLU A 19 -11.74 -10.44 5.96
N PHE A 20 -11.57 -9.54 5.00
CA PHE A 20 -12.46 -9.42 3.83
C PHE A 20 -12.53 -10.71 3.01
N MET A 21 -11.39 -11.37 2.81
CA MET A 21 -11.35 -12.66 2.13
C MET A 21 -11.97 -13.78 2.97
N GLY A 22 -11.80 -13.74 4.30
CA GLY A 22 -12.47 -14.63 5.25
C GLY A 22 -14.00 -14.51 5.21
N ASP A 23 -14.51 -13.31 4.95
CA ASP A 23 -15.93 -13.01 4.75
C ASP A 23 -16.47 -13.43 3.36
N GLY A 24 -15.61 -14.03 2.52
CA GLY A 24 -15.98 -14.59 1.23
C GLY A 24 -15.81 -13.64 0.04
N LEU A 25 -15.12 -12.50 0.23
CA LEU A 25 -14.73 -11.64 -0.88
C LEU A 25 -13.54 -12.26 -1.63
N ASP A 26 -13.54 -12.14 -2.96
CA ASP A 26 -12.33 -12.41 -3.74
C ASP A 26 -11.32 -11.26 -3.60
N ILE A 27 -10.07 -11.48 -4.02
CA ILE A 27 -9.01 -10.45 -3.93
C ILE A 27 -9.40 -9.14 -4.64
N ARG A 28 -10.15 -9.20 -5.74
CA ARG A 28 -10.60 -8.00 -6.46
C ARG A 28 -11.55 -7.17 -5.58
N GLN A 29 -12.47 -7.83 -4.91
CA GLN A 29 -13.43 -7.22 -3.99
C GLN A 29 -12.74 -6.72 -2.72
N ALA A 30 -11.86 -7.52 -2.11
CA ALA A 30 -11.09 -7.16 -0.92
C ALA A 30 -10.22 -5.91 -1.17
N SER A 31 -9.46 -5.86 -2.27
CA SER A 31 -8.68 -4.68 -2.65
C SER A 31 -9.55 -3.43 -2.89
N SER A 32 -10.76 -3.61 -3.44
CA SER A 32 -11.72 -2.51 -3.59
C SER A 32 -12.21 -2.00 -2.24
N ARG A 33 -12.41 -2.90 -1.27
CA ARG A 33 -12.86 -2.57 0.07
C ARG A 33 -11.80 -1.78 0.83
N VAL A 34 -10.53 -2.19 0.76
CA VAL A 34 -9.40 -1.44 1.32
C VAL A 34 -9.33 -0.01 0.76
N GLN A 35 -9.46 0.19 -0.56
CA GLN A 35 -9.46 1.54 -1.12
C GLN A 35 -10.59 2.43 -0.54
N VAL A 36 -11.72 1.84 -0.16
CA VAL A 36 -12.84 2.55 0.47
C VAL A 36 -12.57 2.84 1.95
N GLU A 37 -12.10 1.84 2.72
CA GLU A 37 -11.81 2.00 4.15
C GLU A 37 -10.70 3.04 4.40
N TYR A 38 -9.68 3.05 3.54
CA TYR A 38 -8.54 3.96 3.64
C TYR A 38 -8.65 5.20 2.75
N ALA A 39 -9.84 5.52 2.23
CA ALA A 39 -10.03 6.63 1.28
C ALA A 39 -9.48 7.97 1.81
N LYS A 40 -9.67 8.26 3.10
CA LYS A 40 -9.12 9.48 3.73
C LYS A 40 -7.59 9.50 3.75
N SER A 41 -6.95 8.40 4.15
CA SER A 41 -5.48 8.28 4.12
C SER A 41 -4.92 8.42 2.70
N ILE A 42 -5.62 7.85 1.72
CA ILE A 42 -5.28 7.97 0.29
C ILE A 42 -5.38 9.42 -0.20
N GLU A 43 -6.34 10.19 0.30
CA GLU A 43 -6.54 11.60 -0.07
C GLU A 43 -5.55 12.54 0.65
N ASP A 44 -5.28 12.27 1.93
CA ASP A 44 -4.58 13.22 2.81
C ASP A 44 -3.05 13.02 2.84
N SER A 45 -2.54 11.84 2.47
CA SER A 45 -1.13 11.48 2.66
C SER A 45 -0.57 10.67 1.49
N GLU A 46 0.33 11.27 0.69
CA GLU A 46 1.01 10.55 -0.40
C GLU A 46 1.88 9.38 0.10
N LEU A 47 2.41 9.47 1.32
CA LEU A 47 3.16 8.37 1.95
C LEU A 47 2.23 7.20 2.29
N GLU A 48 1.13 7.46 2.99
CA GLU A 48 0.16 6.39 3.34
C GLU A 48 -0.46 5.80 2.07
N LYS A 49 -0.78 6.65 1.10
CA LYS A 49 -1.21 6.21 -0.23
C LYS A 49 -0.20 5.28 -0.87
N LEU A 50 1.09 5.62 -0.88
CA LEU A 50 2.11 4.72 -1.42
C LEU A 50 2.10 3.38 -0.69
N ILE A 51 2.11 3.39 0.66
CA ILE A 51 2.12 2.17 1.49
C ILE A 51 0.92 1.28 1.14
N ILE A 52 -0.29 1.84 1.15
CA ILE A 52 -1.54 1.14 0.82
C ILE A 52 -1.45 0.48 -0.56
N TYR A 53 -1.02 1.24 -1.57
CA TYR A 53 -0.96 0.77 -2.93
C TYR A 53 0.15 -0.28 -3.15
N MET A 54 1.26 -0.22 -2.41
CA MET A 54 2.28 -1.27 -2.41
C MET A 54 1.77 -2.59 -1.82
N VAL A 55 1.09 -2.55 -0.66
CA VAL A 55 0.49 -3.74 -0.04
C VAL A 55 -0.56 -4.37 -0.96
N LEU A 56 -1.41 -3.54 -1.57
CA LEU A 56 -2.40 -4.02 -2.55
C LEU A 56 -1.76 -4.67 -3.78
N CYS A 57 -0.60 -4.18 -4.23
CA CYS A 57 0.17 -4.82 -5.30
C CYS A 57 0.70 -6.20 -4.88
N GLU A 58 1.27 -6.31 -3.69
CA GLU A 58 1.79 -7.57 -3.16
C GLU A 58 0.68 -8.62 -3.02
N GLU A 59 -0.43 -8.28 -2.37
CA GLU A 59 -1.55 -9.19 -2.18
C GLU A 59 -2.23 -9.57 -3.50
N GLY A 60 -2.36 -8.61 -4.42
CA GLY A 60 -2.88 -8.88 -5.77
C GLY A 60 -2.04 -9.92 -6.52
N VAL A 61 -0.71 -9.79 -6.50
CA VAL A 61 0.19 -10.76 -7.14
C VAL A 61 0.15 -12.11 -6.43
N LYS A 62 0.21 -12.12 -5.10
CA LYS A 62 0.15 -13.33 -4.26
C LYS A 62 -1.11 -14.16 -4.50
N HIS A 63 -2.25 -13.50 -4.70
CA HIS A 63 -3.54 -14.14 -4.96
C HIS A 63 -3.88 -14.31 -6.45
N GLY A 64 -2.93 -14.01 -7.36
CA GLY A 64 -3.05 -14.28 -8.79
C GLY A 64 -3.92 -13.29 -9.58
N PHE A 65 -4.28 -12.15 -8.98
CA PHE A 65 -5.02 -11.08 -9.65
C PHE A 65 -4.67 -9.71 -9.06
N LEU A 66 -4.03 -8.87 -9.88
CA LEU A 66 -3.76 -7.47 -9.57
C LEU A 66 -4.62 -6.58 -10.48
N ARG A 67 -5.38 -5.65 -9.89
CA ARG A 67 -6.18 -4.69 -10.65
C ARG A 67 -5.29 -3.68 -11.37
N ASP A 68 -5.64 -3.37 -12.62
CA ASP A 68 -4.90 -2.43 -13.46
C ASP A 68 -4.82 -1.03 -12.85
N ASP A 69 -5.90 -0.53 -12.24
CA ASP A 69 -5.90 0.80 -11.62
C ASP A 69 -4.96 0.90 -10.41
N ILE A 70 -4.87 -0.18 -9.63
CA ILE A 70 -3.91 -0.28 -8.52
C ILE A 70 -2.49 -0.29 -9.09
N LYS A 71 -2.21 -1.14 -10.09
CA LYS A 71 -0.91 -1.21 -10.74
C LYS A 71 -0.47 0.15 -11.30
N GLU A 72 -1.31 0.80 -12.09
CA GLU A 72 -1.00 2.08 -12.73
C GLU A 72 -0.75 3.17 -11.70
N GLN A 73 -1.59 3.26 -10.67
CA GLN A 73 -1.46 4.25 -9.61
C GLN A 73 -0.18 4.02 -8.78
N THR A 74 0.17 2.77 -8.47
CA THR A 74 1.43 2.43 -7.79
C THR A 74 2.64 2.80 -8.63
N GLN A 75 2.64 2.48 -9.93
CA GLN A 75 3.73 2.86 -10.83
C GLN A 75 3.92 4.38 -10.91
N GLU A 76 2.82 5.14 -10.96
CA GLU A 76 2.87 6.60 -10.97
C GLU A 76 3.42 7.16 -9.65
N LEU A 77 2.97 6.63 -8.51
CA LEU A 77 3.46 7.03 -7.19
C LEU A 77 4.96 6.77 -7.05
N LEU A 78 5.43 5.58 -7.43
CA LEU A 78 6.84 5.20 -7.37
C LEU A 78 7.74 6.12 -8.22
N ARG A 79 7.23 6.66 -9.34
CA ARG A 79 7.97 7.58 -10.21
C ARG A 79 8.05 9.00 -9.65
N ARG A 80 6.99 9.47 -8.98
CA ARG A 80 6.83 10.88 -8.62
C ARG A 80 7.12 11.19 -7.17
N ILE A 81 7.08 10.20 -6.28
CA ILE A 81 7.15 10.46 -4.84
C ILE A 81 8.51 11.04 -4.45
N ASP A 82 8.47 12.14 -3.70
CA ASP A 82 9.66 12.74 -3.10
C ASP A 82 9.81 12.21 -1.67
N LEU A 83 10.70 11.23 -1.49
CA LEU A 83 10.97 10.66 -0.18
C LEU A 83 11.50 11.69 0.82
N GLY A 84 12.14 12.77 0.36
CA GLY A 84 12.60 13.85 1.24
C GLY A 84 11.45 14.60 1.93
N TYR A 85 10.25 14.59 1.35
CA TYR A 85 9.03 15.12 1.97
C TYR A 85 8.37 14.11 2.92
N CYS A 86 8.57 12.82 2.69
CA CYS A 86 8.09 11.74 3.55
C CYS A 86 8.99 11.53 4.79
N ASP A 87 10.27 11.88 4.68
CA ASP A 87 11.31 11.69 5.70
C ASP A 87 10.97 12.20 7.10
N PRO A 88 10.30 13.35 7.32
CA PRO A 88 9.98 13.82 8.67
C PRO A 88 9.02 12.89 9.43
N GLN A 89 8.33 11.99 8.72
CA GLN A 89 7.30 11.12 9.27
C GLN A 89 7.81 9.70 9.55
N LEU A 90 9.07 9.41 9.20
CA LEU A 90 9.67 8.07 9.27
C LEU A 90 10.98 8.12 10.05
N SER A 91 11.21 7.09 10.87
CA SER A 91 12.52 6.78 11.44
C SER A 91 13.51 6.34 10.34
N ASP A 92 14.81 6.36 10.65
CA ASP A 92 15.83 5.92 9.68
C ASP A 92 15.67 4.44 9.28
N GLU A 93 15.15 3.60 10.19
CA GLU A 93 14.86 2.19 9.92
C GLU A 93 13.66 2.05 8.97
N GLU A 94 12.56 2.75 9.22
CA GLU A 94 11.38 2.72 8.35
C GLU A 94 11.70 3.25 6.95
N ARG A 95 12.60 4.22 6.82
CA ARG A 95 13.05 4.72 5.50
C ARG A 95 13.78 3.64 4.70
N LEU A 96 14.59 2.82 5.36
CA LEU A 96 15.29 1.71 4.70
C LEU A 96 14.28 0.66 4.23
N LYS A 97 13.33 0.28 5.11
CA LYS A 97 12.27 -0.68 4.79
C LYS A 97 11.40 -0.19 3.63
N LEU A 98 10.93 1.06 3.69
CA LEU A 98 10.15 1.69 2.62
C LEU A 98 10.90 1.63 1.28
N ARG A 99 12.20 1.93 1.26
CA ARG A 99 13.00 1.89 0.03
C ARG A 99 13.13 0.48 -0.52
N ASP A 100 13.34 -0.52 0.33
CA ASP A 100 13.42 -1.91 -0.06
C ASP A 100 12.08 -2.42 -0.62
N ASP A 101 10.97 -2.03 0.01
CA ASP A 101 9.62 -2.37 -0.42
C ASP A 101 9.29 -1.68 -1.75
N MET A 102 9.64 -0.41 -1.94
CA MET A 102 9.50 0.28 -3.23
C MET A 102 10.26 -0.43 -4.37
N ASN A 103 11.49 -0.90 -4.10
CA ASN A 103 12.29 -1.64 -5.08
C ASN A 103 11.65 -3.00 -5.42
N ARG A 104 11.14 -3.69 -4.39
CA ARG A 104 10.42 -4.96 -4.55
C ARG A 104 9.15 -4.77 -5.37
N THR A 105 8.30 -3.82 -5.01
CA THR A 105 7.07 -3.50 -5.74
C THR A 105 7.38 -3.09 -7.17
N SER A 106 8.41 -2.26 -7.40
CA SER A 106 8.84 -1.92 -8.77
C SER A 106 9.17 -3.15 -9.60
N SER A 107 9.82 -4.15 -8.99
CA SER A 107 10.15 -5.42 -9.64
C SER A 107 8.92 -6.31 -9.88
N LEU A 108 7.93 -6.28 -8.99
CA LEU A 108 6.65 -7.00 -9.16
C LEU A 108 5.80 -6.44 -10.31
N LEU A 109 5.93 -5.14 -10.60
CA LEU A 109 5.10 -4.45 -11.59
C LEU A 109 5.74 -4.35 -12.98
N ALA A 110 7.01 -4.75 -13.11
CA ALA A 110 7.78 -4.78 -14.36
C ALA A 110 7.27 -5.88 -15.32
#